data_AF-A0A2C9M6R6-F1
#
_entry.id   AF-A0A2C9M6R6-F1
#
_cell.length_a   1.000
_cell.length_b   1.000
_cell.length_c   1.000
_cell.angle_alpha   90.00
_cell.angle_beta   90.00
_cell.angle_gamma   90.00
#
_symmetry.space_group_name_H-M   'P 1'
#
loop_
_entity.id
_entity.type
_entity.pdbx_description
1 polymer ?
#
loop_
_entity_poly.entity_id
_entity_poly.type
_entity_poly.pdbx_seq_one_letter_code
_entity_poly.pdbx_strand_id
1 'polypeptide(L)'
;MSPKGIPDKPRFQKVNDFDAWLFSAFYDNLNNSDLIRVFGIQPLLLNTPVFCHLTEGIDTYTVEGKKTALNDWHKKRRRVFSYECPLNVNSRPHNVSLTFVETDTPTNSLLVLYPERIQRHFTVCYSMLFNYNTPYQLVQNVEFNRVLGAEHFFLYRESVSSAVDTVLKHYQRQGFLTVIEWPIPVGEIHYHGQILSLNDCVYRNRGVSRYVVIQDTDEFIIPHQHDNWTELIEVLNKEFEQSNKSPSENLGAYIVLSSFYQQSPNSSEWKEIKRKFSVSDQDFQKFTNFSLNVFSDLKRLNMYFRGQRQKSFVRPETVLFNDIHSPDKYRPGIAKVKVHVDIAVVHHQRRYSSPQNNILDTTSLRFKDLVLPLVNETLSLLSF
;
A
#
# COMPACT_ATOMS: atom_id res chain seq x y z
N MET A 1 23.14 -11.37 -2.91
CA MET A 1 22.70 -10.98 -4.28
C MET A 1 22.40 -9.50 -4.24
N SER A 2 22.99 -8.68 -5.12
CA SER A 2 22.63 -7.27 -5.25
C SER A 2 21.12 -7.11 -5.46
N PRO A 3 20.47 -6.06 -4.94
CA PRO A 3 19.06 -5.83 -5.23
C PRO A 3 18.92 -5.69 -6.75
N LYS A 4 18.27 -6.67 -7.39
CA LYS A 4 17.84 -6.52 -8.78
C LYS A 4 16.96 -5.27 -8.79
N GLY A 5 17.44 -4.21 -9.44
CA GLY A 5 16.65 -2.99 -9.59
C GLY A 5 15.30 -3.31 -10.23
N ILE A 6 14.33 -2.41 -10.05
CA ILE A 6 13.01 -2.58 -10.65
C ILE A 6 13.20 -2.61 -12.19
N PRO A 7 12.77 -3.70 -12.88
CA PRO A 7 13.13 -3.90 -14.29
C PRO A 7 12.75 -2.75 -15.22
N ASP A 8 11.62 -2.09 -14.97
CA ASP A 8 11.07 -1.02 -15.80
C ASP A 8 11.59 0.39 -15.47
N LYS A 9 12.24 0.58 -14.31
CA LYS A 9 12.70 1.90 -13.81
C LYS A 9 11.64 3.00 -14.05
N PRO A 10 10.46 2.87 -13.43
CA PRO A 10 9.29 3.65 -13.82
C PRO A 10 9.52 5.15 -13.65
N ARG A 11 8.98 5.92 -14.57
CA ARG A 11 9.02 7.39 -14.57
C ARG A 11 7.77 7.94 -15.26
N PHE A 12 7.36 9.14 -14.88
CA PHE A 12 6.27 9.81 -15.56
C PHE A 12 6.65 10.16 -17.01
N GLN A 13 5.75 9.87 -17.94
CA GLN A 13 5.91 10.15 -19.37
C GLN A 13 4.72 10.94 -19.89
N LYS A 14 4.97 12.09 -20.53
CA LYS A 14 3.92 12.96 -21.04
C LYS A 14 3.31 12.39 -22.33
N VAL A 15 1.99 12.53 -22.48
CA VAL A 15 1.25 12.19 -23.70
C VAL A 15 1.28 13.38 -24.64
N ASN A 16 2.24 13.39 -25.58
CA ASN A 16 2.46 14.47 -26.54
C ASN A 16 2.43 15.84 -25.85
N ASP A 17 1.67 16.80 -26.40
CA ASP A 17 1.52 18.14 -25.82
C ASP A 17 0.40 18.24 -24.78
N PHE A 18 -0.36 17.16 -24.55
CA PHE A 18 -1.47 17.15 -23.61
C PHE A 18 -1.00 17.22 -22.16
N ASP A 19 -1.84 17.80 -21.29
CA ASP A 19 -1.67 17.78 -19.83
C ASP A 19 -2.01 16.39 -19.27
N ALA A 20 -1.35 15.34 -19.76
CA ALA A 20 -1.55 13.96 -19.34
C ALA A 20 -0.21 13.24 -19.20
N TRP A 21 -0.08 12.47 -18.13
CA TRP A 21 1.18 11.81 -17.73
C TRP A 21 0.91 10.36 -17.37
N LEU A 22 1.62 9.44 -18.02
CA LEU A 22 1.53 8.00 -17.79
C LEU A 22 2.65 7.56 -16.86
N PHE A 23 2.43 6.52 -16.08
CA PHE A 23 3.42 6.04 -15.10
C PHE A 23 3.79 4.57 -15.26
N SER A 24 2.80 3.69 -15.40
CA SER A 24 3.03 2.25 -15.47
C SER A 24 1.98 1.54 -16.32
N ALA A 25 2.36 0.40 -16.89
CA ALA A 25 1.54 -0.43 -17.74
C ALA A 25 1.60 -1.89 -17.30
N PHE A 26 0.45 -2.55 -17.27
CA PHE A 26 0.31 -3.93 -16.80
C PHE A 26 -0.55 -4.71 -17.77
N TYR A 27 -0.18 -5.97 -18.03
CA TYR A 27 -1.14 -6.92 -18.56
C TYR A 27 -2.24 -7.16 -17.53
N ASP A 28 -3.48 -7.21 -18.00
CA ASP A 28 -4.66 -7.43 -17.19
C ASP A 28 -5.67 -8.31 -17.92
N ASN A 29 -6.43 -9.09 -17.17
CA ASN A 29 -7.56 -9.85 -17.68
C ASN A 29 -8.82 -9.44 -16.91
N LEU A 30 -9.75 -8.78 -17.59
CA LEU A 30 -11.01 -8.32 -17.00
C LEU A 30 -12.17 -8.95 -17.75
N ASN A 31 -12.99 -9.74 -17.06
CA ASN A 31 -14.17 -10.43 -17.62
C ASN A 31 -13.82 -11.33 -18.82
N ASN A 32 -12.72 -12.09 -18.71
CA ASN A 32 -12.17 -12.94 -19.78
C ASN A 32 -11.69 -12.18 -21.02
N SER A 33 -11.51 -10.85 -20.92
CA SER A 33 -10.90 -10.03 -21.96
C SER A 33 -9.50 -9.60 -21.54
N ASP A 34 -8.51 -9.95 -22.36
CA ASP A 34 -7.14 -9.52 -22.19
C ASP A 34 -6.98 -8.06 -22.64
N LEU A 35 -6.24 -7.29 -21.84
CA LEU A 35 -5.95 -5.89 -22.13
C LEU A 35 -4.63 -5.46 -21.50
N ILE A 36 -4.06 -4.37 -22.02
CA ILE A 36 -3.03 -3.61 -21.30
C ILE A 36 -3.69 -2.47 -20.54
N ARG A 37 -3.49 -2.46 -19.23
CA ARG A 37 -3.94 -1.40 -18.35
C ARG A 37 -2.79 -0.44 -18.09
N VAL A 38 -2.95 0.81 -18.50
CA VAL A 38 -2.00 1.88 -18.22
C VAL A 38 -2.58 2.78 -17.14
N PHE A 39 -1.79 3.13 -16.14
CA PHE A 39 -2.17 4.13 -15.15
C PHE A 39 -1.45 5.45 -15.39
N GLY A 40 -2.19 6.54 -15.22
CA GLY A 40 -1.67 7.89 -15.38
C GLY A 40 -2.54 8.95 -14.74
N ILE A 41 -2.20 10.21 -15.00
CA ILE A 41 -2.86 11.40 -14.47
C ILE A 41 -3.27 12.28 -15.65
N GLN A 42 -4.50 12.79 -15.64
CA GLN A 42 -4.94 13.85 -16.55
C GLN A 42 -6.00 14.75 -15.87
N PRO A 43 -6.28 15.95 -16.39
CA PRO A 43 -7.44 16.75 -16.03
C PRO A 43 -8.73 15.97 -16.21
N LEU A 44 -9.67 16.15 -15.27
CA LEU A 44 -10.98 15.50 -15.33
C LEU A 44 -11.76 15.89 -16.59
N LEU A 45 -11.60 17.13 -17.06
CA LEU A 45 -12.31 17.68 -18.22
C LEU A 45 -11.65 17.32 -19.57
N LEU A 46 -10.50 16.62 -19.58
CA LEU A 46 -9.85 16.22 -20.82
C LEU A 46 -10.55 15.02 -21.45
N ASN A 47 -11.54 15.30 -22.30
CA ASN A 47 -12.41 14.32 -22.94
C ASN A 47 -12.02 14.01 -24.39
N THR A 48 -10.79 13.54 -24.58
CA THR A 48 -10.29 13.04 -25.87
C THR A 48 -10.39 11.51 -25.95
N PRO A 49 -10.50 10.93 -27.16
CA PRO A 49 -10.23 9.50 -27.36
C PRO A 49 -8.82 9.12 -26.88
N VAL A 50 -8.57 7.83 -26.75
CA VAL A 50 -7.23 7.30 -26.48
C VAL A 50 -6.91 6.21 -27.48
N PHE A 51 -5.76 6.33 -28.13
CA PHE A 51 -5.25 5.34 -29.06
C PHE A 51 -4.00 4.71 -28.44
N CYS A 52 -4.03 3.38 -28.34
CA CYS A 52 -2.94 2.59 -27.78
C CYS A 52 -2.11 2.01 -28.93
N HIS A 53 -0.82 2.32 -28.93
CA HIS A 53 0.15 1.77 -29.84
C HIS A 53 0.90 0.66 -29.11
N LEU A 54 0.60 -0.59 -29.48
CA LEU A 54 1.06 -1.79 -28.81
C LEU A 54 2.22 -2.39 -29.63
N THR A 55 3.39 -2.51 -29.01
CA THR A 55 4.60 -2.99 -29.68
C THR A 55 4.87 -4.45 -29.30
N GLU A 56 4.95 -5.32 -30.30
CA GLU A 56 5.22 -6.76 -30.18
C GLU A 56 6.33 -7.16 -31.16
N GLY A 57 7.48 -7.57 -30.63
CA GLY A 57 8.68 -7.76 -31.47
C GLY A 57 9.09 -6.45 -32.15
N ILE A 58 9.08 -6.42 -33.48
CA ILE A 58 9.36 -5.23 -34.28
C ILE A 58 8.09 -4.50 -34.75
N ASP A 59 6.94 -5.14 -34.59
CA ASP A 59 5.67 -4.65 -35.09
C ASP A 59 4.99 -3.75 -34.06
N THR A 60 4.31 -2.72 -34.54
CA THR A 60 3.44 -1.88 -33.72
C THR A 60 2.09 -1.79 -34.39
N TYR A 61 1.04 -2.01 -33.62
CA TYR A 61 -0.33 -1.87 -34.08
C TYR A 61 -1.11 -0.95 -33.14
N THR A 62 -2.11 -0.28 -33.70
CA THR A 62 -2.91 0.70 -32.97
C THR A 62 -4.30 0.15 -32.71
N VAL A 63 -4.79 0.36 -31.49
CA VAL A 63 -6.17 0.06 -31.08
C VAL A 63 -6.77 1.25 -30.36
N GLU A 64 -8.07 1.49 -30.55
CA GLU A 64 -8.79 2.44 -29.72
C GLU A 64 -8.99 1.86 -28.32
N GLY A 65 -8.58 2.61 -27.31
CA GLY A 65 -8.70 2.24 -25.91
C GLY A 65 -9.87 2.92 -25.21
N LYS A 66 -10.08 2.54 -23.95
CA LYS A 66 -11.03 3.21 -23.04
C LYS A 66 -10.28 3.88 -21.91
N LYS A 67 -10.83 4.96 -21.36
CA LYS A 67 -10.26 5.59 -20.16
C LYS A 67 -11.31 5.79 -19.08
N THR A 68 -10.93 5.44 -17.85
CA THR A 68 -11.79 5.53 -16.66
C THR A 68 -11.08 6.34 -15.59
N ALA A 69 -11.72 7.42 -15.13
CA ALA A 69 -11.24 8.15 -13.97
C ALA A 69 -11.42 7.31 -12.71
N LEU A 70 -10.38 7.22 -11.87
CA LEU A 70 -10.51 6.62 -10.55
C LEU A 70 -11.23 7.60 -9.61
N ASN A 71 -11.91 7.03 -8.62
CA ASN A 71 -12.65 7.81 -7.65
C ASN A 71 -11.70 8.68 -6.81
N ASP A 72 -12.08 9.94 -6.60
CA ASP A 72 -11.37 10.90 -5.75
C ASP A 72 -12.39 11.94 -5.26
N TRP A 73 -12.54 12.04 -3.95
CA TRP A 73 -13.52 12.90 -3.28
C TRP A 73 -13.03 14.36 -3.09
N HIS A 74 -11.77 14.66 -3.41
CA HIS A 74 -11.12 15.93 -3.06
C HIS A 74 -11.25 17.02 -4.13
N LYS A 75 -12.07 16.79 -5.17
CA LYS A 75 -12.47 17.76 -6.20
C LYS A 75 -11.29 18.50 -6.86
N LYS A 76 -10.15 17.82 -7.00
CA LYS A 76 -8.97 18.37 -7.66
C LYS A 76 -9.13 18.38 -9.19
N ARG A 77 -8.41 19.30 -9.86
CA ARG A 77 -8.47 19.47 -11.32
C ARG A 77 -8.02 18.21 -12.05
N ARG A 78 -6.95 17.59 -11.57
CA ARG A 78 -6.39 16.35 -12.11
C ARG A 78 -6.84 15.16 -11.27
N ARG A 79 -6.99 14.01 -11.95
CA ARG A 79 -7.29 12.72 -11.33
C ARG A 79 -6.41 11.62 -11.90
N VAL A 80 -6.39 10.51 -11.19
CA VAL A 80 -5.81 9.26 -11.68
C VAL A 80 -6.78 8.64 -12.70
N PHE A 81 -6.24 8.17 -13.81
CA PHE A 81 -6.98 7.47 -14.86
C PHE A 81 -6.36 6.10 -15.10
N SER A 82 -7.24 5.14 -15.38
CA SER A 82 -6.89 3.87 -15.99
C SER A 82 -7.22 3.94 -17.47
N TYR A 83 -6.25 3.70 -18.34
CA TYR A 83 -6.43 3.51 -19.77
C TYR A 83 -6.39 2.00 -20.07
N GLU A 84 -7.35 1.52 -20.83
CA GLU A 84 -7.60 0.11 -21.11
C GLU A 84 -7.43 -0.12 -22.61
N CYS A 85 -6.35 -0.77 -23.00
CA CYS A 85 -6.00 -1.09 -24.37
C CYS A 85 -6.36 -2.55 -24.65
N PRO A 86 -7.46 -2.85 -25.36
CA PRO A 86 -7.87 -4.23 -25.63
C PRO A 86 -6.79 -4.97 -26.43
N LEU A 87 -6.57 -6.25 -26.10
CA LEU A 87 -5.65 -7.13 -26.82
C LEU A 87 -6.39 -8.06 -27.77
N ASN A 88 -5.75 -8.32 -28.91
CA ASN A 88 -6.15 -9.42 -29.79
C ASN A 88 -5.71 -10.77 -29.20
N VAL A 89 -6.38 -11.85 -29.61
CA VAL A 89 -6.05 -13.21 -29.18
C VAL A 89 -4.57 -13.51 -29.47
N ASN A 90 -3.86 -14.07 -28.49
CA ASN A 90 -2.43 -14.38 -28.51
C ASN A 90 -1.46 -13.19 -28.60
N SER A 91 -1.93 -11.94 -28.53
CA SER A 91 -1.01 -10.80 -28.50
C SER A 91 -0.37 -10.64 -27.12
N ARG A 92 0.94 -10.39 -27.12
CA ARG A 92 1.74 -10.16 -25.92
C ARG A 92 2.72 -8.99 -26.14
N PRO A 93 2.23 -7.74 -26.16
CA PRO A 93 3.11 -6.59 -26.37
C PRO A 93 4.06 -6.41 -25.20
N HIS A 94 5.30 -6.02 -25.50
CA HIS A 94 6.30 -5.71 -24.48
C HIS A 94 6.24 -4.23 -24.07
N ASN A 95 5.80 -3.35 -24.98
CA ASN A 95 5.64 -1.93 -24.71
C ASN A 95 4.26 -1.42 -25.16
N VAL A 96 3.80 -0.36 -24.51
CA VAL A 96 2.60 0.39 -24.90
C VAL A 96 2.89 1.88 -24.89
N SER A 97 2.40 2.58 -25.89
CA SER A 97 2.39 4.03 -25.99
C SER A 97 0.97 4.54 -26.19
N LEU A 98 0.64 5.72 -25.65
CA LEU A 98 -0.69 6.32 -25.84
C LEU A 98 -0.59 7.64 -26.60
N THR A 99 -1.56 7.90 -27.46
CA THR A 99 -1.85 9.21 -28.05
C THR A 99 -3.34 9.54 -27.88
N PHE A 100 -3.70 10.82 -28.00
CA PHE A 100 -5.11 11.27 -27.94
C PHE A 100 -5.66 11.70 -29.31
N VAL A 101 -4.81 11.69 -30.34
CA VAL A 101 -5.17 11.81 -31.75
C VAL A 101 -4.55 10.60 -32.45
N GLU A 102 -5.33 9.95 -33.32
CA GLU A 102 -4.95 8.69 -33.95
C GLU A 102 -3.67 8.81 -34.80
N THR A 103 -3.53 9.93 -35.50
CA THR A 103 -2.41 10.21 -36.42
C THR A 103 -1.14 10.70 -35.72
N ASP A 104 -1.18 10.96 -34.41
CA ASP A 104 -0.02 11.45 -33.68
C ASP A 104 1.06 10.36 -33.56
N THR A 105 2.32 10.77 -33.69
CA THR A 105 3.45 9.91 -33.30
C THR A 105 3.59 9.92 -31.77
N PRO A 106 3.67 8.76 -31.09
CA PRO A 106 3.73 8.73 -29.64
C PRO A 106 5.06 9.28 -29.08
N THR A 107 4.98 10.05 -27.99
CA THR A 107 6.16 10.59 -27.27
C THR A 107 6.52 9.83 -26.00
N ASN A 108 5.82 8.73 -25.74
CA ASN A 108 5.93 7.91 -24.54
C ASN A 108 6.05 6.44 -24.95
N SER A 109 6.59 5.60 -24.08
CA SER A 109 6.64 4.15 -24.22
C SER A 109 6.85 3.52 -22.84
N LEU A 110 5.85 2.78 -22.36
CA LEU A 110 5.87 2.08 -21.08
C LEU A 110 6.13 0.60 -21.30
N LEU A 111 7.02 0.01 -20.50
CA LEU A 111 7.17 -1.43 -20.42
C LEU A 111 5.89 -2.04 -19.83
N VAL A 112 5.37 -3.07 -20.48
CA VAL A 112 4.22 -3.84 -20.00
C VAL A 112 4.68 -4.89 -19.00
N LEU A 113 4.19 -4.78 -17.77
CA LEU A 113 4.47 -5.75 -16.71
C LEU A 113 3.44 -6.89 -16.74
N TYR A 114 3.93 -8.12 -16.80
CA TYR A 114 3.11 -9.32 -16.75
C TYR A 114 3.13 -9.93 -15.34
N PRO A 115 2.03 -10.55 -14.88
CA PRO A 115 2.03 -11.27 -13.63
C PRO A 115 3.14 -12.33 -13.60
N GLU A 116 3.85 -12.38 -12.48
CA GLU A 116 4.85 -13.41 -12.23
C GLU A 116 4.24 -14.56 -11.41
N ARG A 117 5.10 -15.50 -10.96
CA ARG A 117 4.71 -16.56 -10.03
C ARG A 117 4.76 -16.05 -8.59
N ILE A 118 3.91 -16.60 -7.73
CA ILE A 118 3.83 -16.18 -6.32
C ILE A 118 5.17 -16.49 -5.66
N GLN A 119 5.72 -15.49 -4.99
CA GLN A 119 7.01 -15.55 -4.29
C GLN A 119 6.87 -15.30 -2.79
N ARG A 120 5.73 -14.74 -2.35
CA ARG A 120 5.51 -14.29 -0.97
C ARG A 120 4.04 -14.24 -0.59
N HIS A 121 3.76 -14.35 0.70
CA HIS A 121 2.45 -14.25 1.31
C HIS A 121 2.00 -12.79 1.45
N PHE A 122 2.82 -11.93 2.04
CA PHE A 122 2.44 -10.55 2.36
C PHE A 122 3.44 -9.53 1.85
N THR A 123 2.93 -8.54 1.09
CA THR A 123 3.64 -7.29 0.79
C THR A 123 2.93 -6.12 1.45
N VAL A 124 3.67 -5.22 2.11
CA VAL A 124 3.14 -3.94 2.56
C VAL A 124 3.34 -2.88 1.48
N CYS A 125 2.28 -2.19 1.08
CA CYS A 125 2.31 -1.01 0.22
C CYS A 125 2.07 0.23 1.09
N TYR A 126 3.12 1.02 1.27
CA TYR A 126 2.98 2.33 1.89
C TYR A 126 2.40 3.33 0.92
N SER A 127 1.71 4.31 1.48
CA SER A 127 1.47 5.59 0.82
C SER A 127 2.76 6.27 0.40
N MET A 128 2.66 7.14 -0.60
CA MET A 128 3.80 7.96 -1.03
C MET A 128 4.34 8.81 0.13
N LEU A 129 5.66 9.00 0.16
CA LEU A 129 6.36 9.80 1.16
C LEU A 129 6.74 11.16 0.57
N PHE A 130 6.23 12.21 1.21
CA PHE A 130 6.54 13.60 0.92
C PHE A 130 6.93 14.33 2.19
N ASN A 131 8.07 15.01 2.16
CA ASN A 131 8.70 15.70 3.28
C ASN A 131 8.81 14.82 4.53
N TYR A 132 9.13 13.54 4.35
CA TYR A 132 9.15 12.56 5.43
C TYR A 132 10.50 12.54 6.16
N ASN A 133 10.47 12.67 7.48
CA ASN A 133 11.67 12.80 8.32
C ASN A 133 11.58 12.04 9.66
N THR A 134 10.89 10.90 9.69
CA THR A 134 10.76 10.09 10.92
C THR A 134 11.42 8.71 10.73
N PRO A 135 12.77 8.62 10.76
CA PRO A 135 13.49 7.37 10.49
C PRO A 135 13.18 6.27 11.50
N TYR A 136 13.08 6.57 12.80
CA TYR A 136 12.74 5.58 13.82
C TYR A 136 11.35 4.99 13.65
N GLN A 137 10.37 5.82 13.24
CA GLN A 137 9.03 5.38 12.93
C GLN A 137 9.02 4.39 11.76
N LEU A 138 9.82 4.66 10.72
CA LEU A 138 9.95 3.74 9.58
C LEU A 138 10.59 2.42 10.00
N VAL A 139 11.67 2.46 10.80
CA VAL A 139 12.31 1.24 11.33
C VAL A 139 11.32 0.44 12.16
N GLN A 140 10.65 1.07 13.12
CA GLN A 140 9.61 0.44 13.94
C GLN A 140 8.53 -0.20 13.06
N ASN A 141 8.02 0.51 12.04
CA ASN A 141 6.96 -0.01 11.20
C ASN A 141 7.41 -1.23 10.40
N VAL A 142 8.58 -1.17 9.75
CA VAL A 142 9.12 -2.30 8.99
C VAL A 142 9.32 -3.52 9.89
N GLU A 143 10.01 -3.37 11.03
CA GLU A 143 10.29 -4.53 11.89
C GLU A 143 9.04 -5.10 12.56
N PHE A 144 8.08 -4.26 12.97
CA PHE A 144 6.82 -4.74 13.52
C PHE A 144 6.03 -5.54 12.49
N ASN A 145 5.90 -5.03 11.27
CA ASN A 145 5.17 -5.73 10.22
C ASN A 145 5.88 -7.01 9.77
N ARG A 146 7.22 -7.06 9.82
CA ARG A 146 7.97 -8.32 9.60
C ARG A 146 7.62 -9.39 10.63
N VAL A 147 7.52 -9.01 11.91
CA VAL A 147 7.05 -9.93 12.97
C VAL A 147 5.63 -10.42 12.70
N LEU A 148 4.75 -9.58 12.15
CA LEU A 148 3.39 -9.98 11.79
C LEU A 148 3.31 -10.85 10.51
N GLY A 149 4.39 -10.96 9.74
CA GLY A 149 4.46 -11.81 8.55
C GLY A 149 4.71 -11.08 7.22
N ALA A 150 4.98 -9.77 7.23
CA ALA A 150 5.38 -9.04 6.02
C ALA A 150 6.75 -9.53 5.52
N GLU A 151 6.81 -9.91 4.24
CA GLU A 151 8.05 -10.39 3.62
C GLU A 151 8.68 -9.34 2.70
N HIS A 152 7.89 -8.36 2.26
CA HIS A 152 8.38 -7.27 1.43
C HIS A 152 7.58 -5.98 1.58
N PHE A 153 8.19 -4.87 1.20
CA PHE A 153 7.65 -3.53 1.36
C PHE A 153 7.83 -2.75 0.05
N PHE A 154 6.86 -1.92 -0.27
CA PHE A 154 6.92 -0.95 -1.36
C PHE A 154 6.70 0.45 -0.82
N LEU A 155 7.51 1.39 -1.31
CA LEU A 155 7.47 2.78 -0.91
C LEU A 155 7.71 3.67 -2.12
N TYR A 156 6.95 4.75 -2.22
CA TYR A 156 7.08 5.75 -3.27
C TYR A 156 7.70 7.01 -2.69
N ARG A 157 8.86 7.40 -3.20
CA ARG A 157 9.71 8.45 -2.63
C ARG A 157 9.62 9.71 -3.46
N GLU A 158 8.98 10.75 -2.92
CA GLU A 158 9.06 12.10 -3.50
C GLU A 158 10.14 12.93 -2.82
N SER A 159 10.06 13.10 -1.50
CA SER A 159 11.08 13.79 -0.72
C SER A 159 11.19 13.23 0.71
N VAL A 160 12.42 12.92 1.12
CA VAL A 160 12.76 12.36 2.43
C VAL A 160 14.05 12.98 2.96
N SER A 161 14.26 12.95 4.28
CA SER A 161 15.53 13.38 4.86
C SER A 161 16.67 12.38 4.60
N SER A 162 17.92 12.82 4.79
CA SER A 162 19.10 11.95 4.68
C SER A 162 19.04 10.76 5.63
N ALA A 163 18.57 10.96 6.87
CA ALA A 163 18.41 9.89 7.85
C ALA A 163 17.41 8.82 7.38
N VAL A 164 16.28 9.24 6.80
CA VAL A 164 15.30 8.31 6.22
C VAL A 164 15.89 7.60 5.00
N ASP A 165 16.60 8.32 4.13
CA ASP A 165 17.27 7.72 2.96
C ASP A 165 18.27 6.62 3.36
N THR A 166 19.01 6.81 4.45
CA THR A 166 19.89 5.76 5.02
C THR A 166 19.11 4.51 5.43
N VAL A 167 17.94 4.67 6.06
CA VAL A 167 17.04 3.55 6.43
C VAL A 167 16.51 2.84 5.17
N LEU A 168 16.07 3.60 4.16
CA LEU A 168 15.57 3.03 2.89
C LEU A 168 16.65 2.18 2.23
N LYS A 169 17.87 2.72 2.08
CA LYS A 169 19.03 2.00 1.52
C LYS A 169 19.42 0.77 2.31
N HIS A 170 19.26 0.79 3.64
CA HIS A 170 19.49 -0.40 4.47
C HIS A 170 18.53 -1.53 4.10
N TYR A 171 17.22 -1.28 4.11
CA TYR A 171 16.23 -2.32 3.80
C TYR A 171 16.22 -2.74 2.33
N GLN A 172 16.57 -1.84 1.40
CA GLN A 172 16.79 -2.22 -0.01
C GLN A 172 17.95 -3.21 -0.17
N ARG A 173 19.07 -3.00 0.54
CA ARG A 173 20.22 -3.91 0.50
C ARG A 173 19.91 -5.29 1.09
N GLN A 174 19.03 -5.36 2.09
CA GLN A 174 18.55 -6.61 2.67
C GLN A 174 17.51 -7.33 1.78
N GLY A 175 16.96 -6.66 0.77
CA GLY A 175 15.93 -7.21 -0.11
C GLY A 175 14.50 -7.12 0.44
N PHE A 176 14.30 -6.42 1.57
CA PHE A 176 12.97 -6.25 2.16
C PHE A 176 12.18 -5.11 1.54
N LEU A 177 12.84 -4.12 0.93
CA LEU A 177 12.17 -2.91 0.46
C LEU A 177 12.45 -2.65 -1.03
N THR A 178 11.38 -2.33 -1.76
CA THR A 178 11.43 -1.69 -3.07
C THR A 178 11.06 -0.22 -2.93
N VAL A 179 11.95 0.67 -3.37
CA VAL A 179 11.71 2.12 -3.43
C VAL A 179 11.50 2.52 -4.88
N ILE A 180 10.38 3.18 -5.14
CA ILE A 180 10.04 3.77 -6.45
C ILE A 180 10.18 5.28 -6.33
N GLU A 181 10.98 5.89 -7.21
CA GLU A 181 11.06 7.35 -7.29
C GLU A 181 9.72 7.93 -7.75
N TRP A 182 9.26 8.99 -7.06
CA TRP A 182 7.96 9.59 -7.27
C TRP A 182 8.03 11.10 -7.51
N PRO A 183 8.76 11.56 -8.54
CA PRO A 183 8.78 12.98 -8.89
C PRO A 183 7.47 13.35 -9.59
N ILE A 184 6.46 13.78 -8.83
CA ILE A 184 5.16 14.10 -9.42
C ILE A 184 5.27 15.31 -10.37
N PRO A 185 4.93 15.17 -11.66
CA PRO A 185 5.18 16.21 -12.65
C PRO A 185 4.12 17.31 -12.66
N VAL A 186 3.11 17.21 -11.78
CA VAL A 186 1.91 18.03 -11.83
C VAL A 186 1.46 18.47 -10.43
N GLY A 187 0.99 19.70 -10.33
CA GLY A 187 0.20 20.17 -9.19
C GLY A 187 -1.29 19.80 -9.31
N GLU A 188 -2.09 20.25 -8.35
CA GLU A 188 -3.56 20.12 -8.37
C GLU A 188 -4.06 18.67 -8.55
N ILE A 189 -3.34 17.72 -7.96
CA ILE A 189 -3.76 16.34 -7.74
C ILE A 189 -3.80 16.10 -6.23
N HIS A 190 -4.73 15.27 -5.76
CA HIS A 190 -4.86 15.02 -4.33
C HIS A 190 -3.64 14.27 -3.79
N TYR A 191 -3.12 14.76 -2.66
CA TYR A 191 -2.03 14.17 -1.87
C TYR A 191 -0.92 13.56 -2.74
N HIS A 192 -0.38 14.36 -3.66
CA HIS A 192 0.73 13.97 -4.53
C HIS A 192 0.53 12.63 -5.27
N GLY A 193 -0.70 12.38 -5.72
CA GLY A 193 -1.01 11.21 -6.53
C GLY A 193 -0.96 9.88 -5.78
N GLN A 194 -1.17 9.87 -4.47
CA GLN A 194 -1.18 8.66 -3.63
C GLN A 194 -2.11 7.55 -4.16
N ILE A 195 -3.25 7.90 -4.76
CA ILE A 195 -4.13 6.89 -5.38
C ILE A 195 -3.38 6.15 -6.51
N LEU A 196 -2.59 6.85 -7.32
CA LEU A 196 -1.81 6.26 -8.40
C LEU A 196 -0.71 5.34 -7.83
N SER A 197 0.00 5.78 -6.79
CA SER A 197 1.06 4.98 -6.16
C SER A 197 0.52 3.68 -5.57
N LEU A 198 -0.64 3.73 -4.90
CA LEU A 198 -1.26 2.53 -4.33
C LEU A 198 -1.73 1.55 -5.42
N ASN A 199 -2.30 2.05 -6.52
CA ASN A 199 -2.73 1.19 -7.63
C ASN A 199 -1.53 0.57 -8.36
N ASP A 200 -0.47 1.34 -8.60
CA ASP A 200 0.79 0.81 -9.13
C ASP A 200 1.34 -0.30 -8.22
N CYS A 201 1.32 -0.10 -6.89
CA CYS A 201 1.83 -1.08 -5.94
C CYS A 201 1.04 -2.40 -5.95
N VAL A 202 -0.29 -2.30 -5.93
CA VAL A 202 -1.18 -3.48 -5.98
C VAL A 202 -0.96 -4.24 -7.28
N TYR A 203 -0.85 -3.55 -8.42
CA TYR A 203 -0.66 -4.19 -9.72
C TYR A 203 0.72 -4.82 -9.87
N ARG A 204 1.79 -4.19 -9.37
CA ARG A 204 3.14 -4.79 -9.35
C ARG A 204 3.23 -6.07 -8.52
N ASN A 205 2.35 -6.23 -7.54
CA ASN A 205 2.31 -7.42 -6.70
C ASN A 205 1.32 -8.48 -7.20
N ARG A 206 0.65 -8.27 -8.34
CA ARG A 206 -0.19 -9.29 -8.97
C ARG A 206 0.65 -10.47 -9.44
N GLY A 207 0.22 -11.66 -9.03
CA GLY A 207 0.97 -12.88 -9.30
C GLY A 207 2.22 -13.05 -8.43
N VAL A 208 2.71 -12.02 -7.72
CA VAL A 208 3.90 -12.10 -6.87
C VAL A 208 3.55 -12.31 -5.39
N SER A 209 2.54 -11.60 -4.89
CA SER A 209 2.13 -11.65 -3.49
C SER A 209 0.73 -12.20 -3.35
N ARG A 210 0.51 -13.07 -2.36
CA ARG A 210 -0.83 -13.59 -2.07
C ARG A 210 -1.74 -12.51 -1.49
N TYR A 211 -1.20 -11.64 -0.65
CA TYR A 211 -1.87 -10.49 -0.06
C TYR A 211 -0.99 -9.24 -0.12
N VAL A 212 -1.64 -8.11 -0.36
CA VAL A 212 -1.06 -6.78 -0.26
C VAL A 212 -1.74 -6.05 0.88
N VAL A 213 -0.95 -5.47 1.78
CA VAL A 213 -1.40 -4.70 2.93
C VAL A 213 -1.26 -3.22 2.62
N ILE A 214 -2.38 -2.51 2.59
CA ILE A 214 -2.41 -1.07 2.36
C ILE A 214 -2.38 -0.36 3.71
N GLN A 215 -1.29 0.30 4.06
CA GLN A 215 -1.13 1.01 5.34
C GLN A 215 -0.18 2.20 5.25
N ASP A 216 -0.30 3.15 6.18
CA ASP A 216 0.66 4.25 6.34
C ASP A 216 1.77 3.87 7.34
N THR A 217 2.86 4.64 7.41
CA THR A 217 3.99 4.33 8.29
C THR A 217 3.70 4.61 9.78
N ASP A 218 2.63 5.33 10.11
CA ASP A 218 2.09 5.52 11.46
C ASP A 218 1.02 4.49 11.84
N GLU A 219 0.74 3.51 10.98
CA GLU A 219 -0.34 2.55 11.18
C GLU A 219 0.17 1.11 11.27
N PHE A 220 -0.48 0.32 12.11
CA PHE A 220 -0.18 -1.10 12.30
C PHE A 220 -1.49 -1.87 12.32
N ILE A 221 -1.64 -2.87 11.46
CA ILE A 221 -2.79 -3.78 11.53
C ILE A 221 -2.48 -4.90 12.52
N ILE A 222 -2.99 -4.77 13.75
CA ILE A 222 -2.64 -5.67 14.86
C ILE A 222 -3.77 -6.68 15.11
N PRO A 223 -3.49 -7.99 14.99
CA PRO A 223 -4.41 -9.03 15.44
C PRO A 223 -4.55 -9.01 16.97
N HIS A 224 -5.78 -9.06 17.46
CA HIS A 224 -6.08 -9.10 18.89
C HIS A 224 -6.14 -10.53 19.45
N GLN A 225 -6.38 -11.53 18.60
CA GLN A 225 -6.56 -12.92 19.01
C GLN A 225 -5.51 -13.88 18.44
N HIS A 226 -4.63 -13.38 17.56
CA HIS A 226 -3.65 -14.18 16.82
C HIS A 226 -2.27 -13.54 16.91
N ASP A 227 -1.23 -14.28 16.52
CA ASP A 227 0.15 -13.80 16.63
C ASP A 227 0.72 -13.31 15.28
N ASN A 228 0.02 -13.52 14.17
CA ASN A 228 0.46 -13.07 12.85
C ASN A 228 -0.71 -12.91 11.87
N TRP A 229 -0.42 -12.35 10.70
CA TRP A 229 -1.42 -12.12 9.66
C TRP A 229 -1.87 -13.40 8.94
N THR A 230 -1.04 -14.44 8.91
CA THR A 230 -1.45 -15.74 8.32
C THR A 230 -2.64 -16.31 9.08
N GLU A 231 -2.52 -16.43 10.41
CA GLU A 231 -3.60 -16.90 11.29
C GLU A 231 -4.84 -16.00 11.22
N LEU A 232 -4.64 -14.68 11.23
CA LEU A 232 -5.73 -13.71 11.08
C LEU A 232 -6.53 -13.97 9.80
N ILE A 233 -5.86 -14.11 8.66
CA ILE A 233 -6.50 -14.32 7.37
C ILE A 233 -7.16 -15.70 7.30
N GLU A 234 -6.56 -16.74 7.89
CA GLU A 234 -7.16 -18.08 7.94
C GLU A 234 -8.48 -18.10 8.71
N VAL A 235 -8.56 -17.42 9.86
CA VAL A 235 -9.80 -17.31 10.63
C VAL A 235 -10.86 -16.54 9.86
N LEU A 236 -10.49 -15.40 9.25
CA LEU A 236 -11.42 -14.61 8.45
C LEU A 236 -11.96 -15.36 7.23
N ASN A 237 -11.13 -16.19 6.58
CA ASN A 237 -11.59 -17.06 5.50
C ASN A 237 -12.59 -18.11 6.00
N LYS A 238 -12.29 -18.77 7.13
CA LYS A 238 -13.20 -19.78 7.71
C LYS A 238 -14.53 -19.17 8.12
N GLU A 239 -14.53 -18.01 8.77
CA GLU A 239 -15.76 -17.29 9.16
C GLU A 239 -16.59 -16.89 7.92
N PHE A 240 -15.92 -16.45 6.85
CA PHE A 240 -16.58 -16.13 5.60
C PHE A 240 -17.20 -17.37 4.95
N GLU A 241 -16.46 -18.47 4.83
CA GLU A 241 -16.95 -19.74 4.27
C GLU A 241 -18.17 -20.29 5.03
N GLN A 242 -18.19 -20.15 6.36
CA GLN A 242 -19.29 -20.61 7.20
C GLN A 242 -20.53 -19.70 7.12
N SER A 243 -20.33 -18.40 6.90
CA SER A 243 -21.43 -17.42 6.85
C SER A 243 -22.04 -17.26 5.45
N ASN A 244 -21.27 -17.50 4.38
CA ASN A 244 -21.73 -17.32 3.03
C ASN A 244 -22.46 -18.56 2.48
N LYS A 245 -23.78 -18.41 2.28
CA LYS A 245 -24.65 -19.44 1.68
C LYS A 245 -24.54 -19.53 0.16
N SER A 246 -23.82 -18.60 -0.51
CA SER A 246 -23.62 -18.60 -1.96
C SER A 246 -22.18 -18.98 -2.32
N PRO A 247 -21.93 -20.14 -2.97
CA PRO A 247 -20.59 -20.60 -3.36
C PRO A 247 -19.94 -19.80 -4.49
N SER A 248 -20.57 -18.73 -4.98
CA SER A 248 -20.09 -17.95 -6.14
C SER A 248 -19.14 -16.80 -5.81
N GLU A 249 -18.98 -16.43 -4.54
CA GLU A 249 -18.16 -15.29 -4.14
C GLU A 249 -16.81 -15.73 -3.57
N ASN A 250 -15.74 -15.15 -4.09
CA ASN A 250 -14.39 -15.33 -3.55
C ASN A 250 -14.00 -14.13 -2.69
N LEU A 251 -13.49 -14.39 -1.48
CA LEU A 251 -13.02 -13.32 -0.61
C LEU A 251 -11.74 -12.68 -1.19
N GLY A 252 -11.81 -11.37 -1.46
CA GLY A 252 -10.73 -10.61 -2.09
C GLY A 252 -10.15 -9.48 -1.25
N ALA A 253 -10.89 -8.97 -0.26
CA ALA A 253 -10.39 -7.93 0.64
C ALA A 253 -10.91 -8.04 2.07
N TYR A 254 -10.08 -7.62 3.00
CA TYR A 254 -10.29 -7.66 4.45
C TYR A 254 -10.09 -6.26 4.98
N ILE A 255 -11.17 -5.62 5.41
CA ILE A 255 -11.18 -4.21 5.81
C ILE A 255 -11.12 -4.13 7.33
N VAL A 256 -10.03 -3.57 7.85
CA VAL A 256 -9.78 -3.44 9.29
C VAL A 256 -10.08 -2.01 9.73
N LEU A 257 -10.87 -1.88 10.80
CA LEU A 257 -11.21 -0.58 11.37
C LEU A 257 -10.02 0.01 12.12
N SER A 258 -9.93 1.34 12.09
CA SER A 258 -8.85 2.08 12.75
C SER A 258 -9.33 2.84 13.97
N SER A 259 -8.43 3.00 14.94
CA SER A 259 -8.56 3.93 16.06
C SER A 259 -7.25 4.69 16.25
N PHE A 260 -7.33 5.95 16.70
CA PHE A 260 -6.13 6.70 17.04
C PHE A 260 -5.59 6.29 18.40
N TYR A 261 -4.29 6.00 18.43
CA TYR A 261 -3.45 5.77 19.60
C TYR A 261 -2.59 7.02 19.77
N GLN A 262 -2.76 7.74 20.87
CA GLN A 262 -2.31 9.13 20.93
C GLN A 262 -1.68 9.58 22.25
N GLN A 263 -1.78 8.75 23.28
CA GLN A 263 -1.34 9.10 24.64
C GLN A 263 -0.64 7.93 25.29
N SER A 264 0.40 8.25 26.06
CA SER A 264 1.03 7.29 26.94
C SER A 264 0.16 7.02 28.18
N PRO A 265 0.19 5.79 28.71
CA PRO A 265 -0.35 5.50 30.02
C PRO A 265 0.23 6.42 31.10
N ASN A 266 -0.53 6.64 32.18
CA ASN A 266 -0.06 7.35 33.36
C ASN A 266 0.87 6.44 34.20
N SER A 267 1.46 7.00 35.26
CA SER A 267 2.44 6.28 36.09
C SER A 267 1.88 5.01 36.76
N SER A 268 0.60 4.98 37.16
CA SER A 268 0.02 3.78 37.79
C SER A 268 -0.23 2.68 36.77
N GLU A 269 -0.78 3.04 35.60
CA GLU A 269 -0.97 2.11 34.49
C GLU A 269 0.37 1.54 34.00
N TRP A 270 1.41 2.37 33.87
CA TRP A 270 2.75 1.89 33.51
C TRP A 270 3.34 0.92 34.52
N LYS A 271 3.09 1.10 35.83
CA LYS A 271 3.52 0.14 36.86
C LYS A 271 2.91 -1.24 36.62
N GLU A 272 1.62 -1.29 36.28
CA GLU A 272 0.93 -2.54 35.95
C GLU A 272 1.41 -3.15 34.63
N ILE A 273 1.60 -2.32 33.61
CA ILE A 273 2.08 -2.73 32.28
C ILE A 273 3.49 -3.34 32.38
N LYS A 274 4.41 -2.67 33.08
CA LYS A 274 5.77 -3.18 33.30
C LYS A 274 5.76 -4.56 33.94
N ARG A 275 4.90 -4.76 34.95
CA ARG A 275 4.74 -6.06 35.61
C ARG A 275 4.11 -7.11 34.68
N LYS A 276 3.09 -6.76 33.90
CA LYS A 276 2.34 -7.71 33.06
C LYS A 276 3.13 -8.17 31.83
N PHE A 277 3.88 -7.28 31.21
CA PHE A 277 4.59 -7.53 29.95
C PHE A 277 6.11 -7.58 30.13
N SER A 278 6.59 -7.70 31.37
CA SER A 278 8.02 -7.71 31.71
C SER A 278 8.81 -6.61 30.99
N VAL A 279 8.26 -5.39 30.97
CA VAL A 279 8.93 -4.23 30.35
C VAL A 279 9.96 -3.72 31.34
N SER A 280 11.25 -3.93 31.02
CA SER A 280 12.34 -3.41 31.85
C SER A 280 12.42 -1.88 31.78
N ASP A 281 13.12 -1.25 32.73
CA ASP A 281 13.37 0.20 32.63
C ASP A 281 14.20 0.55 31.39
N GLN A 282 15.07 -0.36 30.93
CA GLN A 282 15.83 -0.20 29.71
C GLN A 282 14.93 -0.26 28.46
N ASP A 283 13.96 -1.17 28.41
CA ASP A 283 12.96 -1.24 27.33
C ASP A 283 12.15 0.06 27.28
N PHE A 284 11.68 0.52 28.44
CA PHE A 284 10.89 1.75 28.54
C PHE A 284 11.68 2.99 28.09
N GLN A 285 12.97 3.06 28.42
CA GLN A 285 13.86 4.12 27.92
C GLN A 285 14.00 4.05 26.40
N LYS A 286 14.15 2.85 25.81
CA LYS A 286 14.21 2.69 24.35
C LYS A 286 12.91 3.14 23.67
N PHE A 287 11.75 2.86 24.26
CA PHE A 287 10.47 3.32 23.71
C PHE A 287 10.43 4.83 23.59
N THR A 288 11.01 5.54 24.56
CA THR A 288 11.06 7.01 24.56
C THR A 288 12.14 7.54 23.62
N ASN A 289 13.35 6.99 23.69
CA ASN A 289 14.51 7.48 22.93
C ASN A 289 14.33 7.33 21.41
N PHE A 290 13.68 6.25 20.97
CA PHE A 290 13.42 5.99 19.54
C PHE A 290 11.98 6.27 19.13
N SER A 291 11.18 6.91 19.99
CA SER A 291 9.76 7.21 19.73
C SER A 291 9.00 5.98 19.21
N LEU A 292 9.14 4.85 19.91
CA LEU A 292 8.46 3.60 19.57
C LEU A 292 7.00 3.65 20.02
N ASN A 293 6.23 4.54 19.39
CA ASN A 293 4.84 4.87 19.73
C ASN A 293 3.92 3.66 19.74
N VAL A 294 4.21 2.61 18.96
CA VAL A 294 3.42 1.36 18.99
C VAL A 294 3.46 0.70 20.38
N PHE A 295 4.51 0.95 21.16
CA PHE A 295 4.68 0.44 22.53
C PHE A 295 4.49 1.50 23.62
N SER A 296 4.60 2.79 23.31
CA SER A 296 4.48 3.87 24.32
C SER A 296 3.14 4.59 24.32
N ASP A 297 2.46 4.74 23.18
CA ASP A 297 1.17 5.43 23.05
C ASP A 297 0.02 4.40 23.07
N LEU A 298 -0.29 3.88 24.25
CA LEU A 298 -1.22 2.76 24.44
C LEU A 298 -2.66 3.19 24.76
N LYS A 299 -2.93 4.51 24.82
CA LYS A 299 -4.27 5.04 25.02
C LYS A 299 -4.89 5.41 23.70
N ARG A 300 -5.93 4.66 23.32
CA ARG A 300 -6.68 4.87 22.09
C ARG A 300 -8.02 5.55 22.33
N LEU A 301 -8.60 6.10 21.26
CA LEU A 301 -9.97 6.61 21.28
C LEU A 301 -10.97 5.50 21.66
N ASN A 302 -12.03 5.89 22.37
CA ASN A 302 -13.22 5.05 22.56
C ASN A 302 -14.17 5.12 21.35
N MET A 303 -13.61 4.96 20.15
CA MET A 303 -14.35 4.86 18.89
C MET A 303 -13.48 4.28 17.80
N TYR A 304 -14.13 3.79 16.74
CA TYR A 304 -13.46 3.29 15.54
C TYR A 304 -13.95 4.04 14.31
N PHE A 305 -13.04 4.37 13.40
CA PHE A 305 -13.38 5.03 12.15
C PHE A 305 -14.07 4.07 11.19
N ARG A 306 -15.23 4.48 10.68
CA ARG A 306 -16.05 3.71 9.73
C ARG A 306 -16.16 4.47 8.40
N GLY A 307 -15.80 3.81 7.30
CA GLY A 307 -15.82 4.39 5.96
C GLY A 307 -14.71 5.40 5.67
N GLN A 308 -13.82 5.65 6.64
CA GLN A 308 -12.62 6.47 6.49
C GLN A 308 -11.52 5.88 7.37
N ARG A 309 -10.25 6.11 7.04
CA ARG A 309 -9.06 5.72 7.82
C ARG A 309 -8.92 4.22 8.13
N GLN A 310 -9.76 3.40 7.52
CA GLN A 310 -9.63 1.95 7.54
C GLN A 310 -8.38 1.57 6.76
N LYS A 311 -7.89 0.35 6.99
CA LYS A 311 -6.81 -0.25 6.20
C LYS A 311 -7.18 -1.65 5.81
N SER A 312 -6.43 -2.23 4.88
CA SER A 312 -6.88 -3.47 4.27
C SER A 312 -5.77 -4.41 3.86
N PHE A 313 -6.09 -5.69 3.95
CA PHE A 313 -5.44 -6.74 3.17
C PHE A 313 -6.25 -6.91 1.89
N VAL A 314 -5.56 -6.99 0.75
CA VAL A 314 -6.18 -7.23 -0.54
C VAL A 314 -5.47 -8.35 -1.27
N ARG A 315 -6.24 -9.22 -1.93
CA ARG A 315 -5.69 -10.12 -2.94
C ARG A 315 -5.50 -9.31 -4.22
N PRO A 316 -4.26 -9.07 -4.69
CA PRO A 316 -4.00 -8.09 -5.74
C PRO A 316 -4.69 -8.43 -7.08
N GLU A 317 -4.97 -9.70 -7.34
CA GLU A 317 -5.72 -10.17 -8.49
C GLU A 317 -7.22 -9.84 -8.44
N THR A 318 -7.78 -9.56 -7.26
CA THR A 318 -9.23 -9.39 -7.07
C THR A 318 -9.68 -7.92 -7.03
N VAL A 319 -8.76 -7.01 -6.73
CA VAL A 319 -9.03 -5.56 -6.66
C VAL A 319 -8.73 -4.92 -8.01
N LEU A 320 -9.70 -4.17 -8.54
CA LEU A 320 -9.56 -3.43 -9.78
C LEU A 320 -8.93 -2.06 -9.53
N PHE A 321 -9.49 -1.29 -8.58
CA PHE A 321 -8.97 0.01 -8.15
C PHE A 321 -8.92 0.10 -6.62
N ASN A 322 -7.75 0.46 -6.10
CA ASN A 322 -7.52 0.65 -4.68
C ASN A 322 -7.64 2.12 -4.26
N ASP A 323 -8.09 2.37 -3.03
CA ASP A 323 -8.07 3.68 -2.35
C ASP A 323 -7.30 3.57 -1.01
N ILE A 324 -6.91 4.71 -0.44
CA ILE A 324 -6.12 4.78 0.78
C ILE A 324 -6.83 4.19 2.01
N HIS A 325 -8.16 4.22 2.05
CA HIS A 325 -8.93 3.71 3.20
C HIS A 325 -9.45 2.30 2.98
N SER A 326 -9.89 1.99 1.78
CA SER A 326 -10.35 0.65 1.41
C SER A 326 -10.49 0.56 -0.11
N PRO A 327 -10.39 -0.62 -0.74
CA PRO A 327 -10.54 -0.71 -2.18
C PRO A 327 -11.87 -0.14 -2.68
N ASP A 328 -11.79 0.71 -3.70
CA ASP A 328 -12.92 1.42 -4.30
C ASP A 328 -13.71 0.50 -5.25
N LYS A 329 -12.99 -0.29 -6.07
CA LYS A 329 -13.59 -1.17 -7.08
C LYS A 329 -12.99 -2.57 -7.07
N TYR A 330 -13.86 -3.58 -7.05
CA TYR A 330 -13.52 -5.00 -7.09
C TYR A 330 -13.83 -5.59 -8.46
N ARG A 331 -13.22 -6.74 -8.77
CA ARG A 331 -13.64 -7.56 -9.91
C ARG A 331 -14.96 -8.27 -9.64
N PRO A 332 -15.68 -8.75 -10.68
CA PRO A 332 -16.92 -9.50 -10.48
C PRO A 332 -16.73 -10.76 -9.63
N GLY A 333 -17.72 -11.09 -8.81
CA GLY A 333 -17.69 -12.26 -7.93
C GLY A 333 -16.76 -12.15 -6.74
N ILE A 334 -16.24 -10.95 -6.45
CA ILE A 334 -15.35 -10.71 -5.32
C ILE A 334 -16.10 -10.09 -4.15
N ALA A 335 -16.03 -10.76 -3.01
CA ALA A 335 -16.55 -10.25 -1.74
C ALA A 335 -15.46 -9.54 -0.92
N LYS A 336 -15.91 -8.73 0.03
CA LYS A 336 -15.08 -8.12 1.07
C LYS A 336 -15.64 -8.44 2.45
N VAL A 337 -14.76 -8.65 3.42
CA VAL A 337 -15.13 -8.79 4.83
C VAL A 337 -14.73 -7.53 5.60
N LYS A 338 -15.59 -7.10 6.51
CA LYS A 338 -15.22 -6.10 7.53
C LYS A 338 -14.78 -6.86 8.76
N VAL A 339 -13.52 -6.71 9.14
CA VAL A 339 -12.94 -7.42 10.29
C VAL A 339 -13.55 -6.87 11.57
N HIS A 340 -14.03 -7.75 12.44
CA HIS A 340 -14.56 -7.35 13.73
C HIS A 340 -13.44 -6.80 14.61
N VAL A 341 -13.73 -5.75 15.40
CA VAL A 341 -12.73 -5.06 16.23
C VAL A 341 -12.15 -5.93 17.35
N ASP A 342 -12.83 -7.02 17.70
CA ASP A 342 -12.30 -7.99 18.66
C ASP A 342 -11.27 -8.92 18.03
N ILE A 343 -11.21 -9.01 16.69
CA ILE A 343 -10.29 -9.87 15.94
C ILE A 343 -9.02 -9.08 15.56
N ALA A 344 -9.18 -7.88 15.00
CA ALA A 344 -8.04 -7.00 14.66
C ALA A 344 -8.46 -5.53 14.57
N VAL A 345 -7.52 -4.63 14.86
CA VAL A 345 -7.69 -3.18 14.76
C VAL A 345 -6.44 -2.56 14.13
N VAL A 346 -6.62 -1.48 13.36
CA VAL A 346 -5.51 -0.63 12.93
C VAL A 346 -5.16 0.31 14.08
N HIS A 347 -3.95 0.14 14.62
CA HIS A 347 -3.35 1.06 15.57
C HIS A 347 -2.76 2.24 14.80
N HIS A 348 -3.51 3.33 14.70
CA HIS A 348 -3.06 4.54 14.01
C HIS A 348 -2.42 5.49 15.02
N GLN A 349 -1.10 5.61 14.99
CA GLN A 349 -0.28 6.38 15.94
C GLN A 349 -0.32 7.87 15.63
N ARG A 350 -1.39 8.54 16.07
CA ARG A 350 -1.63 9.95 15.73
C ARG A 350 -2.40 10.69 16.80
N ARG A 351 -1.92 11.88 17.13
CA ARG A 351 -2.62 12.84 18.00
C ARG A 351 -3.70 13.57 17.21
N TYR A 352 -4.93 13.58 17.71
CA TYR A 352 -6.07 14.21 17.02
C TYR A 352 -6.81 15.23 17.89
N SER A 353 -6.86 15.04 19.21
CA SER A 353 -7.23 16.03 20.26
C SER A 353 -7.37 15.30 21.61
N SER A 354 -7.75 15.96 22.71
CA SER A 354 -7.86 15.36 24.06
C SER A 354 -9.30 14.98 24.44
N PRO A 355 -9.83 13.81 24.02
CA PRO A 355 -11.00 13.25 24.67
C PRO A 355 -10.62 12.69 26.05
N GLN A 356 -11.45 13.00 27.04
CA GLN A 356 -11.26 12.61 28.46
C GLN A 356 -11.50 11.12 28.71
N ASN A 357 -11.88 10.33 27.69
CA ASN A 357 -12.31 8.94 27.80
C ASN A 357 -11.51 7.98 26.89
N ASN A 358 -10.19 8.15 26.81
CA ASN A 358 -9.35 7.19 26.08
C ASN A 358 -9.33 5.83 26.80
N ILE A 359 -9.30 4.75 26.02
CA ILE A 359 -9.21 3.37 26.49
C ILE A 359 -7.76 2.94 26.47
N LEU A 360 -7.31 2.35 27.59
CA LEU A 360 -6.02 1.67 27.64
C LEU A 360 -6.09 0.36 26.83
N ASP A 361 -5.23 0.24 25.82
CA ASP A 361 -5.13 -0.92 24.96
C ASP A 361 -3.66 -1.32 24.84
N THR A 362 -3.34 -2.47 25.44
CA THR A 362 -1.95 -2.96 25.57
C THR A 362 -1.64 -4.06 24.56
N THR A 363 -2.49 -4.26 23.55
CA THR A 363 -2.41 -5.41 22.65
C THR A 363 -1.08 -5.47 21.89
N SER A 364 -0.55 -4.32 21.47
CA SER A 364 0.73 -4.24 20.76
C SER A 364 1.92 -4.75 21.58
N LEU A 365 1.88 -4.67 22.92
CA LEU A 365 2.98 -5.09 23.78
C LEU A 365 3.21 -6.61 23.76
N ARG A 366 2.24 -7.41 23.29
CA ARG A 366 2.44 -8.85 23.06
C ARG A 366 3.57 -9.15 22.09
N PHE A 367 3.87 -8.21 21.19
CA PHE A 367 4.90 -8.34 20.16
C PHE A 367 6.24 -7.73 20.57
N LYS A 368 6.33 -7.09 21.75
CA LYS A 368 7.53 -6.36 22.21
C LYS A 368 8.80 -7.19 22.09
N ASP A 369 8.77 -8.42 22.60
CA ASP A 369 9.97 -9.26 22.72
C ASP A 369 10.44 -9.82 21.38
N LEU A 370 9.58 -9.81 20.36
CA LEU A 370 9.95 -10.17 18.98
C LEU A 370 10.46 -8.95 18.20
N VAL A 371 9.85 -7.78 18.39
CA VAL A 371 10.13 -6.57 17.61
C VAL A 371 11.34 -5.81 18.15
N LEU A 372 11.46 -5.65 19.47
CA LEU A 372 12.46 -4.79 20.08
C LEU A 372 13.91 -5.23 19.77
N PRO A 373 14.25 -6.54 19.76
CA PRO A 373 15.58 -6.99 19.33
C PRO A 373 15.91 -6.56 17.89
N LEU A 374 14.96 -6.73 16.95
CA LEU A 374 15.14 -6.37 15.54
C LEU A 374 15.34 -4.87 15.36
N VAL A 375 14.53 -4.05 16.05
CA VAL A 375 14.70 -2.59 16.04
C VAL A 375 16.08 -2.19 16.57
N ASN A 376 16.52 -2.78 17.68
CA ASN A 376 17.84 -2.45 18.25
C ASN A 376 18.99 -2.84 17.31
N GLU A 377 18.91 -4.03 16.71
CA GLU A 377 19.89 -4.49 15.73
C GLU A 377 19.95 -3.52 14.54
N THR A 378 18.81 -3.24 13.92
CA THR A 378 18.73 -2.32 12.78
C THR A 378 19.26 -0.93 13.13
N LEU A 379 18.87 -0.35 14.26
CA LEU A 379 19.35 0.98 14.68
C LEU A 379 20.85 0.99 15.01
N SER A 380 21.41 -0.10 15.53
CA SER A 380 22.86 -0.21 15.77
C SER A 380 23.70 -0.23 14.48
N LEU A 381 23.10 -0.70 13.37
CA LEU A 381 23.72 -0.75 12.05
C LEU A 381 23.56 0.54 11.25
N LEU A 382 22.72 1.47 11.71
CA LEU A 382 22.46 2.74 11.05
C LEU A 382 23.32 3.84 11.70
N SER A 383 24.31 4.33 10.97
CA SER A 383 25.01 5.57 11.30
C SER A 383 24.21 6.75 10.76
N PHE A 384 23.54 7.50 11.65
CA PHE A 384 22.82 8.72 11.30
C PHE A 384 23.73 9.94 11.20
#